data_AF-A0A1Y4BNL0-F1
#
_entry.id   AF-A0A1Y4BNL0-F1
#
_cell.length_a   1.000
_cell.length_b   1.000
_cell.length_c   1.000
_cell.angle_alpha   90.00
_cell.angle_beta   90.00
_cell.angle_gamma   90.00
#
_symmetry.space_group_name_H-M   'P 1'
#
loop_
_entity.id
_entity.type
_entity.pdbx_description
1 polymer ?
#
loop_
_entity_poly.entity_id
_entity_poly.type
_entity_poly.pdbx_seq_one_letter_code
_entity_poly.pdbx_strand_id
1 'polypeptide(L)'
;GSFAPAGELTREQAACVLYNRAAAAGEDVSARADLSRFGDAASVSGWAEEAMSWAVAEGVFNGNGQGLLEPGRAIARSELCAVLMNWEARG
;
A
#
# COMPACT_ATOMS: atom_id res chain seq x y z
N GLY A 1 21.53 4.97 7.60
CA GLY A 1 20.70 4.97 6.38
C GLY A 1 19.90 6.25 6.37
N SER A 2 19.99 7.05 5.31
CA SER A 2 19.34 8.36 5.26
C SER A 2 17.85 8.16 5.02
N PHE A 3 17.04 8.48 6.03
CA PHE A 3 15.60 8.64 5.84
C PHE A 3 15.45 9.91 4.98
N ALA A 4 14.98 9.76 3.74
CA ALA A 4 14.77 10.88 2.82
C ALA A 4 13.28 11.29 2.90
N PRO A 5 12.89 12.20 3.81
CA PRO A 5 11.49 12.53 4.06
C PRO A 5 10.79 13.24 2.89
N ALA A 6 11.52 13.66 1.86
CA ALA A 6 11.00 14.37 0.68
C ALA A 6 10.98 13.53 -0.61
N GLY A 7 11.43 12.28 -0.58
CA GLY A 7 11.42 11.41 -1.76
C GLY A 7 10.01 10.91 -2.08
N GLU A 8 9.67 10.92 -3.37
CA GLU A 8 8.51 10.18 -3.87
C GLU A 8 8.65 8.72 -3.44
N LEU A 9 7.67 8.21 -2.67
CA LEU A 9 7.61 6.79 -2.32
C LEU A 9 6.98 6.05 -3.49
N THR A 10 7.30 4.78 -3.68
CA THR A 10 6.50 3.94 -4.55
C THR A 10 5.23 3.48 -3.84
N ARG A 11 4.22 3.04 -4.59
CA ARG A 11 2.97 2.50 -4.01
C ARG A 11 3.23 1.30 -3.10
N GLU A 12 4.15 0.41 -3.48
CA GLU A 12 4.55 -0.73 -2.64
C GLU A 12 5.28 -0.30 -1.36
N GLN A 13 6.14 0.72 -1.42
CA GLN A 13 6.79 1.28 -0.23
C GLN A 13 5.77 1.94 0.70
N ALA A 14 4.81 2.66 0.15
CA ALA A 14 3.70 3.23 0.90
C ALA A 14 2.87 2.13 1.60
N ALA A 15 2.56 1.03 0.91
CA ALA A 15 1.85 -0.10 1.51
C ALA A 15 2.60 -0.66 2.72
N CYS A 16 3.91 -0.87 2.60
CA CYS A 16 4.74 -1.34 3.72
C CYS A 16 4.76 -0.37 4.90
N VAL A 17 4.84 0.94 4.64
CA VAL A 17 4.80 1.95 5.71
C VAL A 17 3.48 1.88 6.47
N LEU A 18 2.35 1.77 5.75
CA LEU A 18 1.02 1.68 6.35
C LEU A 18 0.82 0.37 7.12
N TYR A 19 1.20 -0.75 6.52
CA TYR A 19 1.14 -2.07 7.15
C TYR A 19 1.91 -2.11 8.47
N ASN A 20 3.15 -1.63 8.47
CA ASN A 20 3.98 -1.58 9.66
C ASN A 20 3.41 -0.62 10.73
N ARG A 21 2.80 0.48 10.31
CA ARG A 21 2.16 1.45 11.23
C ARG A 21 0.93 0.85 11.91
N ALA A 22 0.05 0.21 11.14
CA ALA A 22 -1.15 -0.46 11.64
C ALA A 22 -0.77 -1.60 12.61
N ALA A 23 0.20 -2.43 12.23
CA ALA A 23 0.72 -3.48 13.12
C ALA A 23 1.29 -2.90 14.42
N ALA A 24 2.04 -1.79 14.34
CA ALA A 24 2.59 -1.11 15.53
C ALA A 24 1.51 -0.43 16.39
N ALA A 25 0.37 -0.07 15.80
CA ALA A 25 -0.80 0.47 16.51
C ALA A 25 -1.66 -0.63 17.16
N GLY A 26 -1.36 -1.91 16.90
CA GLY A 26 -2.12 -3.05 17.41
C GLY A 26 -3.40 -3.33 16.60
N GLU A 27 -3.48 -2.84 15.37
CA GLU A 27 -4.62 -3.04 14.48
C GLU A 27 -4.56 -4.41 13.79
N ASP A 28 -5.72 -4.86 13.30
CA ASP A 28 -5.80 -6.13 12.57
C ASP A 28 -5.16 -5.99 11.18
N VAL A 29 -4.01 -6.62 11.01
CA VAL A 29 -3.28 -6.70 9.74
C VAL A 29 -3.33 -8.11 9.15
N SER A 30 -4.34 -8.91 9.48
CA SER A 30 -4.49 -10.29 8.99
C SER A 30 -5.21 -10.39 7.63
N ALA A 31 -5.95 -9.35 7.23
CA ALA A 31 -6.68 -9.34 5.96
C ALA A 31 -5.72 -9.50 4.76
N ARG A 32 -6.07 -10.37 3.81
CA ARG A 32 -5.27 -10.64 2.60
C ARG A 32 -6.18 -10.69 1.39
N ALA A 33 -5.81 -9.97 0.34
CA ALA A 33 -6.44 -10.05 -0.97
C ALA A 33 -5.55 -10.82 -1.94
N ASP A 34 -6.18 -11.53 -2.87
CA ASP A 34 -5.49 -12.15 -3.99
C ASP A 34 -5.00 -11.08 -4.96
N LEU A 35 -3.68 -10.93 -5.07
CA LEU A 35 -3.06 -9.98 -5.99
C LEU A 35 -3.03 -10.50 -7.43
N SER A 36 -3.19 -11.80 -7.66
CA SER A 36 -3.11 -12.39 -9.01
C SER A 36 -4.20 -11.86 -9.97
N ARG A 37 -5.24 -11.24 -9.44
CA ARG A 37 -6.27 -10.52 -10.20
C ARG A 37 -5.76 -9.27 -10.92
N PHE A 38 -4.58 -8.77 -10.56
CA PHE A 38 -3.98 -7.60 -11.19
C PHE A 38 -2.93 -8.00 -12.23
N GLY A 39 -2.94 -7.33 -13.38
CA GLY A 39 -2.09 -7.69 -14.53
C GLY A 39 -0.59 -7.52 -14.27
N ASP A 40 -0.21 -6.75 -13.26
CA ASP A 40 1.16 -6.45 -12.85
C ASP A 40 1.49 -6.98 -11.44
N ALA A 41 0.74 -7.96 -10.94
CA ALA A 41 1.00 -8.58 -9.64
C ALA A 41 2.45 -9.07 -9.50
N ALA A 42 3.04 -9.59 -10.57
CA ALA A 42 4.43 -10.04 -10.62
C ALA A 42 5.47 -8.90 -10.52
N SER A 43 5.05 -7.65 -10.67
CA SER A 43 5.90 -6.46 -10.47
C SER A 43 5.91 -5.98 -9.02
N VAL A 44 5.10 -6.58 -8.14
CA VAL A 44 5.18 -6.34 -6.70
C VAL A 44 6.45 -6.98 -6.18
N SER A 45 7.26 -6.22 -5.47
CA SER A 45 8.45 -6.77 -4.85
C SER A 45 8.07 -7.78 -3.76
N GLY A 46 8.80 -8.89 -3.65
CA GLY A 46 8.50 -9.95 -2.66
C GLY A 46 8.42 -9.46 -1.20
N TRP A 47 9.19 -8.42 -0.84
CA TRP A 47 9.14 -7.79 0.50
C TRP A 47 7.88 -6.95 0.73
N ALA A 48 7.17 -6.59 -0.34
CA ALA A 48 5.95 -5.79 -0.31
C ALA A 48 4.67 -6.60 -0.57
N GLU A 49 4.78 -7.87 -0.98
CA GLU A 49 3.62 -8.72 -1.31
C GLU A 49 2.60 -8.77 -0.18
N GLU A 50 3.06 -9.00 1.06
CA GLU A 50 2.19 -9.09 2.22
C GLU A 50 1.47 -7.77 2.49
N ALA A 51 2.23 -6.66 2.49
CA ALA A 51 1.70 -5.33 2.74
C ALA A 51 0.75 -4.86 1.62
N MET A 52 1.04 -5.18 0.36
CA MET A 52 0.18 -4.90 -0.78
C MET A 52 -1.09 -5.74 -0.75
N SER A 53 -0.99 -7.02 -0.40
CA SER A 53 -2.15 -7.91 -0.24
C SER A 53 -3.09 -7.40 0.85
N TRP A 54 -2.53 -7.00 2.00
CA TRP A 54 -3.29 -6.36 3.07
C TRP A 54 -3.92 -5.03 2.63
N ALA A 55 -3.13 -4.13 2.04
CA ALA A 55 -3.62 -2.82 1.62
C ALA A 55 -4.75 -2.93 0.58
N VAL A 56 -4.71 -3.94 -0.29
CA VAL A 56 -5.81 -4.22 -1.22
C VAL A 56 -7.03 -4.78 -0.51
N ALA A 57 -6.85 -5.66 0.49
CA ALA A 57 -7.95 -6.22 1.26
C ALA A 57 -8.70 -5.13 2.06
N GLU A 58 -7.95 -4.23 2.68
CA GLU A 58 -8.47 -3.08 3.42
C GLU A 58 -9.03 -1.99 2.49
N GLY A 59 -8.79 -2.08 1.17
CA GLY A 59 -9.18 -1.05 0.20
C GLY A 59 -8.36 0.24 0.28
N VAL A 60 -7.25 0.21 1.02
CA VAL A 60 -6.22 1.26 1.09
C VAL A 60 -5.60 1.49 -0.29
N PHE A 61 -5.28 0.41 -0.99
CA PHE A 61 -4.90 0.45 -2.39
C PHE A 61 -5.92 -0.27 -3.26
N ASN A 62 -6.27 0.35 -4.38
CA ASN A 62 -7.06 -0.26 -5.42
C ASN A 62 -6.28 -0.24 -6.73
N GLY A 63 -6.52 -1.24 -7.58
CA GLY A 63 -6.02 -1.20 -8.94
C GLY A 63 -6.64 -0.04 -9.72
N ASN A 64 -5.95 0.41 -10.75
CA ASN A 64 -6.48 1.42 -11.65
C ASN A 64 -7.60 0.84 -12.55
N GLY A 65 -8.21 1.69 -13.39
CA GLY A 65 -9.28 1.28 -14.32
C GLY A 65 -8.89 0.23 -15.36
N GLN A 66 -7.61 -0.17 -15.42
CA GLN A 66 -7.07 -1.21 -16.28
C GLN A 66 -6.71 -2.49 -15.51
N GLY A 67 -6.96 -2.55 -14.19
CA GLY A 67 -6.65 -3.70 -13.36
C GLY A 67 -5.16 -3.83 -13.01
N LEU A 68 -4.44 -2.71 -12.91
CA LEU A 68 -3.02 -2.68 -12.52
C LEU A 68 -2.84 -2.03 -11.13
N LEU A 69 -1.93 -2.56 -10.32
CA LEU A 69 -1.55 -2.02 -9.01
C LEU A 69 -0.52 -0.90 -9.10
N GLU A 70 0.29 -0.92 -10.14
CA GLU A 70 1.42 -0.04 -10.42
C GLU A 70 2.38 0.07 -9.21
N PRO A 71 2.92 -1.04 -8.69
CA PRO A 71 3.66 -1.06 -7.42
C PRO A 71 4.84 -0.10 -7.39
N GLY A 72 5.58 0.01 -8.50
CA GLY A 72 6.72 0.91 -8.66
C GLY A 72 6.35 2.37 -8.98
N ARG A 73 5.08 2.70 -9.20
CA ARG A 73 4.66 4.08 -9.49
C ARG A 73 4.90 4.94 -8.26
N ALA A 74 5.53 6.09 -8.48
CA ALA A 74 5.60 7.14 -7.48
C ALA A 74 4.19 7.51 -6.97
N ILE A 75 4.09 7.69 -5.65
CA ILE A 75 2.97 8.27 -4.96
C ILE A 75 3.46 9.49 -4.19
N ALA A 76 2.78 10.62 -4.38
CA ALA A 76 3.09 11.81 -3.60
C ALA A 76 2.73 11.57 -2.14
N ARG A 77 3.47 12.16 -1.20
CA ARG A 77 3.11 12.09 0.23
C ARG A 77 1.70 12.63 0.50
N SER A 78 1.23 13.58 -0.29
CA SER A 78 -0.14 14.09 -0.23
C SER A 78 -1.18 13.01 -0.58
N GLU A 79 -0.90 12.19 -1.58
CA GLU A 79 -1.74 11.04 -1.93
C GLU A 79 -1.67 9.97 -0.82
N LEU A 80 -0.50 9.73 -0.21
CA LEU A 80 -0.37 8.84 0.95
C LEU A 80 -1.17 9.35 2.15
N CYS A 81 -1.13 10.66 2.43
CA CYS A 81 -1.94 11.29 3.47
C CYS A 81 -3.44 11.19 3.15
N ALA A 82 -3.85 11.32 1.89
CA ALA A 82 -5.25 11.13 1.52
C ALA A 82 -5.72 9.68 1.72
N VAL A 83 -4.87 8.70 1.40
CA VAL A 83 -5.12 7.29 1.67
C VAL A 83 -5.24 7.03 3.18
N LEU A 84 -4.34 7.60 4.00
CA LEU A 84 -4.40 7.55 5.46
C LEU A 84 -5.70 8.14 6.01
N MET A 85 -6.05 9.36 5.58
CA MET A 85 -7.27 10.04 6.04
C MET A 85 -8.53 9.27 5.66
N ASN A 86 -8.55 8.63 4.49
CA ASN A 86 -9.67 7.80 4.07
C ASN A 86 -9.77 6.47 4.83
N TRP A 87 -8.66 5.96 5.36
CA TRP A 87 -8.65 4.77 6.21
C TRP A 87 -9.03 5.08 7.66
N GLU A 88 -8.48 6.17 8.25
CA GLU A 88 -8.84 6.63 9.60
C GLU A 88 -10.32 7.03 9.72
N ALA A 89 -10.93 7.58 8.66
CA ALA A 89 -12.34 7.97 8.64
C ALA A 89 -13.33 6.78 8.61
N ARG A 90 -12.85 5.53 8.59
CA ARG A 90 -13.70 4.32 8.65
C ARG A 90 -13.98 3.84 10.08
N GLY A 91 -13.45 4.56 11.09
CA GLY A 91 -13.75 4.39 12.52
C GLY A 91 -14.83 5.33 13.05
#